data_AF-A0A6J4JIU3-F1
#
_entry.id   AF-A0A6J4JIU3-F1
#
_cell.length_a   1.000
_cell.length_b   1.000
_cell.length_c   1.000
_cell.angle_alpha   90.00
_cell.angle_beta   90.00
_cell.angle_gamma   90.00
#
_symmetry.space_group_name_H-M   'P 1'
#
loop_
_entity.id
_entity.type
_entity.pdbx_description
1 polymer ?
#
loop_
_entity_poly.entity_id
_entity_poly.type
_entity_poly.pdbx_seq_one_letter_code
_entity_poly.pdbx_strand_id
1 'polypeptide(L)'
;MGEPVLLEVRERRGPFGRAVKWTFLGFQVAMCLLLLGTCAVVTPFLANPDVEVAAGAGLFGVMATGLLWLAWPLGTVLLGLLVLLTRGRKRLIAPPPPP
;
A
#
# COMPACT_ATOMS: atom_id res chain seq x y z
N MET A 1 -38.98 -18.67 21.71
CA MET A 1 -38.05 -19.32 20.75
C MET A 1 -37.01 -18.28 20.40
N GLY A 2 -35.74 -18.48 20.79
CA GLY A 2 -34.67 -17.50 20.51
C GLY A 2 -34.31 -17.53 19.04
N GLU A 3 -34.10 -16.35 18.44
CA GLU A 3 -33.62 -16.26 17.06
C GLU A 3 -32.28 -16.99 16.92
N PRO A 4 -32.08 -17.78 15.86
CA PRO A 4 -30.81 -18.45 15.63
C PRO A 4 -29.70 -17.42 15.40
N VAL A 5 -28.78 -17.30 16.35
CA VAL A 5 -27.59 -16.43 16.23
C VAL A 5 -26.66 -17.01 15.17
N LEU A 6 -26.65 -16.42 13.97
CA LEU A 6 -25.74 -16.81 12.89
C LEU A 6 -24.39 -16.09 13.03
N LEU A 7 -23.29 -16.83 12.92
CA LEU A 7 -21.93 -16.26 12.95
C LEU A 7 -21.49 -15.90 11.53
N GLU A 8 -21.13 -14.63 11.32
CA GLU A 8 -20.53 -14.18 10.06
C GLU A 8 -19.03 -14.50 10.04
N VAL A 9 -18.65 -15.54 9.30
CA VAL A 9 -17.25 -15.96 9.13
C VAL A 9 -16.80 -15.68 7.70
N ARG A 10 -15.60 -15.12 7.54
CA ARG A 10 -15.03 -14.84 6.23
C ARG A 10 -14.09 -15.97 5.82
N GLU A 11 -14.28 -16.50 4.61
CA GLU A 11 -13.40 -17.54 4.07
C GLU A 11 -11.96 -17.05 3.92
N ARG A 12 -11.01 -17.99 4.01
CA ARG A 12 -9.59 -17.71 3.79
C ARG A 12 -9.39 -17.24 2.35
N ARG A 13 -8.54 -16.21 2.14
CA ARG A 13 -8.20 -15.79 0.77
C ARG A 13 -7.50 -16.93 0.02
N GLY A 14 -7.94 -17.16 -1.21
CA GLY A 14 -7.30 -18.08 -2.15
C GLY A 14 -5.87 -17.64 -2.51
N PRO A 15 -5.11 -18.50 -3.23
CA PRO A 15 -3.70 -18.24 -3.57
C PRO A 15 -3.53 -16.94 -4.37
N PHE A 16 -4.40 -16.68 -5.35
CA PHE A 16 -4.39 -15.43 -6.14
C PHE A 16 -4.61 -14.18 -5.26
N GLY A 17 -5.61 -14.21 -4.37
CA GLY A 17 -5.87 -13.08 -3.45
C GLY A 17 -4.79 -12.87 -2.39
N ARG A 18 -3.93 -13.88 -2.16
CA ARG A 18 -2.72 -13.74 -1.35
C ARG A 18 -1.60 -13.07 -2.14
N ALA A 19 -1.38 -13.46 -3.39
CA ALA A 19 -0.41 -12.80 -4.27
C ALA A 19 -0.73 -11.30 -4.42
N VAL A 20 -1.99 -10.95 -4.75
CA VAL A 20 -2.44 -9.56 -4.86
C VAL A 20 -2.23 -8.77 -3.55
N LYS A 21 -2.45 -9.38 -2.39
CA LYS A 21 -2.16 -8.77 -1.08
C LYS A 21 -0.68 -8.44 -0.93
N TRP A 22 0.19 -9.38 -1.28
CA TRP A 22 1.64 -9.20 -1.18
C TRP A 22 2.15 -8.16 -2.17
N THR A 23 1.61 -8.13 -3.40
CA THR A 23 1.92 -7.07 -4.37
C THR A 23 1.51 -5.69 -3.85
N PHE A 24 0.32 -5.56 -3.27
CA PHE A 24 -0.12 -4.30 -2.65
C PHE A 24 0.83 -3.86 -1.54
N LEU A 25 1.18 -4.78 -0.62
CA LEU A 25 2.10 -4.46 0.47
C LEU A 25 3.50 -4.09 -0.06
N GLY A 26 4.00 -4.85 -1.02
CA GLY A 26 5.28 -4.59 -1.68
C GLY A 26 5.32 -3.22 -2.35
N PHE A 27 4.23 -2.83 -3.02
CA PHE A 27 4.08 -1.49 -3.60
C PHE A 27 4.14 -0.40 -2.52
N GLN A 28 3.40 -0.53 -1.41
CA GLN A 28 3.46 0.45 -0.32
C GLN A 28 4.87 0.60 0.25
N VAL A 29 5.56 -0.52 0.48
CA VAL A 29 6.95 -0.52 0.97
C VAL A 29 7.89 0.12 -0.05
N ALA A 30 7.76 -0.24 -1.33
CA ALA A 30 8.58 0.32 -2.40
C ALA A 30 8.40 1.84 -2.50
N MET A 31 7.17 2.35 -2.40
CA MET A 31 6.92 3.79 -2.41
C MET A 31 7.55 4.51 -1.22
N CYS A 32 7.46 3.94 -0.01
CA CYS A 32 8.16 4.47 1.17
C CYS A 32 9.68 4.49 0.96
N LEU A 33 10.26 3.40 0.44
CA LEU A 33 11.69 3.30 0.21
C LEU A 33 12.17 4.26 -0.88
N LEU A 34 11.38 4.46 -1.95
CA LEU A 34 11.69 5.44 -2.98
C LEU A 34 11.68 6.85 -2.42
N LEU A 35 10.69 7.21 -1.60
CA LEU A 35 10.64 8.53 -0.98
C LEU A 35 11.84 8.79 -0.06
N LEU A 36 12.12 7.84 0.84
CA LEU A 36 13.28 7.92 1.74
C LEU A 36 14.60 7.92 0.96
N GLY A 37 14.69 7.13 -0.11
CA GLY A 37 15.83 7.07 -1.01
C GLY A 37 16.05 8.39 -1.74
N THR A 38 14.99 9.03 -2.23
CA THR A 38 15.07 10.37 -2.82
C THR A 38 15.62 11.37 -1.80
N CYS A 39 15.13 11.37 -0.56
CA CYS A 39 15.66 12.25 0.48
C CYS A 39 17.15 11.97 0.75
N ALA A 40 17.52 10.70 0.91
CA ALA A 40 18.90 10.30 1.20
C ALA A 40 19.87 10.70 0.07
N VAL A 41 19.44 10.55 -1.19
CA VAL A 41 20.25 10.91 -2.37
C VAL A 41 20.35 12.42 -2.54
N VAL A 42 19.26 13.18 -2.37
CA VAL A 42 19.21 14.61 -2.68
C VAL A 42 19.85 15.48 -1.59
N THR A 43 19.71 15.11 -0.32
CA THR A 43 20.22 15.88 0.83
C THR A 43 21.69 16.32 0.72
N PRO A 44 22.67 15.45 0.37
CA PRO A 44 24.07 15.87 0.28
C PRO A 44 24.32 16.92 -0.81
N PHE A 45 23.53 16.92 -1.90
CA PHE A 45 23.68 17.90 -2.97
C PHE A 45 23.00 19.23 -2.66
N LEU A 46 21.95 19.23 -1.83
CA LEU A 46 21.32 20.47 -1.35
C LEU A 46 22.24 21.29 -0.44
N ALA A 47 23.12 20.63 0.31
CA ALA A 47 24.12 21.28 1.16
C ALA A 47 25.39 21.69 0.41
N ASN A 48 25.42 21.55 -0.93
CA ASN A 48 26.59 21.90 -1.72
C ASN A 48 26.78 23.43 -1.76
N PRO A 49 28.02 23.94 -1.60
CA PRO A 49 28.29 25.37 -1.68
C PRO A 49 28.08 25.96 -3.08
N ASP A 50 28.09 25.13 -4.13
CA ASP A 50 27.76 25.53 -5.49
C ASP A 50 26.24 25.68 -5.66
N VAL A 51 25.82 26.90 -6.00
CA VAL A 51 24.40 27.27 -6.13
C VAL A 51 23.71 26.52 -7.28
N GLU A 52 24.43 26.21 -8.36
CA GLU A 52 23.85 25.52 -9.51
C GLU A 52 23.57 24.06 -9.17
N VAL A 53 24.50 23.42 -8.45
CA VAL A 53 24.36 22.04 -7.96
C VAL A 53 23.19 21.95 -6.97
N ALA A 54 23.13 22.86 -5.99
CA ALA A 54 22.06 22.88 -5.01
C ALA A 54 20.67 23.13 -5.66
N ALA A 55 20.59 24.05 -6.63
CA ALA A 55 19.36 24.32 -7.36
C ALA A 55 18.91 23.11 -8.20
N GLY A 56 19.83 22.46 -8.91
CA GLY A 56 19.55 21.25 -9.68
C GLY A 56 19.03 20.10 -8.81
N ALA A 57 19.67 19.89 -7.65
CA ALA A 57 19.23 18.90 -6.67
C ALA A 57 17.83 19.20 -6.11
N GLY A 58 17.54 20.47 -5.84
CA GLY A 58 16.21 20.93 -5.41
C GLY A 58 15.13 20.64 -6.45
N LEU A 59 15.36 20.99 -7.71
CA LEU A 59 14.44 20.72 -8.82
C LEU A 59 14.19 19.22 -8.99
N PHE A 60 15.26 18.42 -8.99
CA PHE A 60 15.14 16.97 -9.07
C PHE A 60 14.34 16.41 -7.90
N GLY A 61 14.61 16.86 -6.67
CA GLY A 61 13.88 16.44 -5.47
C GLY A 61 12.39 16.73 -5.59
N VAL A 62 12.01 17.95 -5.98
CA VAL A 62 10.60 18.33 -6.19
C VAL A 62 9.94 17.48 -7.26
N MET A 63 10.60 17.25 -8.40
CA MET A 63 10.05 16.42 -9.48
C MET A 63 9.87 14.97 -9.05
N ALA A 64 10.90 14.36 -8.45
CA ALA A 64 10.86 12.97 -8.02
C ALA A 64 9.81 12.76 -6.94
N THR A 65 9.78 13.60 -5.90
CA THR A 65 8.78 13.54 -4.83
C THR A 65 7.38 13.84 -5.36
N GLY A 66 7.22 14.82 -6.25
CA GLY A 66 5.94 15.14 -6.89
C GLY A 66 5.37 13.97 -7.70
N LEU A 67 6.21 13.29 -8.47
CA LEU A 67 5.81 12.11 -9.23
C LEU A 67 5.40 10.96 -8.31
N LEU A 68 6.15 10.72 -7.23
CA LEU A 68 5.77 9.74 -6.20
C LEU A 68 4.42 10.08 -5.57
N TRP A 69 4.18 11.35 -5.23
CA TRP A 69 2.91 11.78 -4.64
C TRP A 69 1.70 11.67 -5.57
N LEU A 70 1.90 11.65 -6.89
CA LEU A 70 0.84 11.39 -7.85
C LEU A 70 0.64 9.88 -8.08
N ALA A 71 1.74 9.15 -8.31
CA ALA A 71 1.71 7.73 -8.64
C ALA A 71 1.26 6.86 -7.45
N TRP A 72 1.67 7.23 -6.23
CA TRP A 72 1.39 6.46 -5.02
C TRP A 72 -0.10 6.34 -4.73
N PRO A 73 -0.88 7.42 -4.51
CA PRO A 73 -2.31 7.29 -4.20
C PRO A 73 -3.07 6.59 -5.33
N LEU A 74 -2.73 6.87 -6.59
CA LEU A 74 -3.35 6.22 -7.74
C LEU A 74 -3.11 4.70 -7.73
N GLY A 75 -1.86 4.28 -7.54
CA GLY A 75 -1.47 2.87 -7.43
C GLY A 75 -2.10 2.20 -6.20
N THR A 76 -2.17 2.89 -5.06
CA THR A 76 -2.82 2.41 -3.85
C THR A 76 -4.31 2.19 -4.06
N VAL A 77 -5.02 3.10 -4.73
CA VAL A 77 -6.44 2.92 -5.05
C VAL A 77 -6.63 1.73 -5.97
N LEU A 78 -5.87 1.64 -7.07
CA LEU A 78 -6.00 0.56 -8.04
C LEU A 78 -5.72 -0.82 -7.43
N LEU A 79 -4.57 -0.97 -6.77
CA LEU A 79 -4.20 -2.22 -6.11
C LEU A 79 -5.09 -2.49 -4.88
N GLY A 80 -5.53 -1.46 -4.18
CA GLY A 80 -6.45 -1.56 -3.05
C GLY A 80 -7.81 -2.12 -3.48
N LEU A 81 -8.35 -1.68 -4.62
CA LEU A 81 -9.54 -2.24 -5.24
C LEU A 81 -9.33 -3.71 -5.60
N LEU A 82 -8.21 -4.07 -6.23
CA LEU A 82 -7.88 -5.47 -6.53
C LEU A 82 -7.80 -6.32 -5.25
N VAL A 83 -7.21 -5.78 -4.18
CA VAL A 83 -7.17 -6.43 -2.86
C VAL A 83 -8.57 -6.65 -2.29
N LEU A 84 -9.48 -5.71 -2.46
CA LEU A 84 -10.88 -5.83 -2.02
C LEU A 84 -11.65 -6.85 -2.84
N LEU A 85 -11.52 -6.82 -4.18
CA LEU A 85 -12.18 -7.75 -5.10
C LEU A 85 -11.72 -9.20 -4.91
N THR A 86 -10.47 -9.39 -4.47
CA THR A 86 -9.90 -10.72 -4.19
C THR A 86 -10.05 -11.16 -2.72
N ARG A 87 -10.86 -10.45 -1.91
CA ARG A 87 -11.18 -10.88 -0.54
C ARG A 87 -12.06 -12.13 -0.54
N GLY A 88 -11.85 -13.00 0.44
CA GLY A 88 -12.71 -14.16 0.68
C GLY A 88 -14.15 -13.73 0.97
N ARG A 89 -15.11 -14.56 0.52
CA ARG A 89 -16.55 -14.32 0.69
C ARG A 89 -16.94 -14.43 2.17
N LYS A 90 -17.98 -13.69 2.54
CA LYS A 90 -18.64 -13.80 3.84
C LYS A 90 -19.58 -15.01 3.79
N ARG A 91 -19.53 -15.88 4.79
CA ARG A 91 -20.48 -16.97 4.99
C ARG A 91 -21.08 -16.88 6.39
N LEU A 92 -22.37 -17.20 6.49
CA LEU A 92 -23.04 -17.36 7.76
C LEU A 92 -22.96 -18.85 8.15
N ILE A 93 -22.45 -19.14 9.35
CA ILE A 93 -22.41 -20.49 9.90
C ILE A 93 -23.20 -20.53 11.21
N ALA A 94 -23.81 -21.69 11.48
CA ALA A 94 -24.45 -21.94 12.77
C ALA A 94 -23.37 -22.04 13.87
N PRO A 95 -23.68 -21.59 15.10
CA PRO A 95 -22.76 -21.69 16.22
C PRO A 95 -22.52 -23.18 16.56
N PRO A 96 -21.30 -23.55 16.99
CA PRO A 96 -21.01 -24.92 17.39
C PRO A 96 -21.89 -25.34 18.59
N PRO A 97 -22.25 -26.63 18.71
CA PRO A 97 -23.03 -27.11 19.85
C PRO A 97 -22.28 -26.86 21.17
N PRO A 98 -22.99 -26.52 22.26
CA PRO A 98 -22.36 -26.30 23.56
C PRO A 98 -21.64 -27.56 24.05
N PRO A 99 -20.56 -27.41 24.85
CA PRO A 99 -19.75 -28.52 25.35
C PRO A 99 -20.51 -29.45 26.29
#